data_AF-A0A4Q1SRR3-F1
#
_entry.id   AF-A0A4Q1SRR3-F1
#
_cell.length_a   1.000
_cell.length_b   1.000
_cell.length_c   1.000
_cell.angle_alpha   90.00
_cell.angle_beta   90.00
_cell.angle_gamma   90.00
#
_symmetry.space_group_name_H-M   'P 1'
#
loop_
_entity.id
_entity.type
_entity.pdbx_description
1 polymer ?
#
loop_
_entity_poly.entity_id
_entity_poly.type
_entity_poly.pdbx_seq_one_letter_code
_entity_poly.pdbx_strand_id
1 'polypeptide(L)'
;MDSFPCTSCGLCCQRISAVPELSGYDRGDGTCIHLVDHRCSIYEERPEICRIDHMFEKIYATQFSRPQFYLENLKVCKSLQIEAGLPEDQQVKLTR
;
A
#
# COMPACT_ATOMS: atom_id res chain seq x y z
N MET A 1 7.79 13.29 12.66
CA MET A 1 6.74 13.17 11.62
C MET A 1 6.60 11.69 11.36
N ASP A 2 5.41 11.16 11.57
CA ASP A 2 5.20 9.72 11.57
C ASP A 2 5.04 9.21 10.14
N SER A 3 5.68 8.08 9.83
CA SER A 3 5.56 7.37 8.55
C SER A 3 4.14 6.83 8.34
N PHE A 4 3.77 6.54 7.09
CA PHE A 4 2.48 5.89 6.82
C PHE A 4 2.27 4.61 7.67
N PRO A 5 1.15 4.46 8.40
CA PRO A 5 0.96 3.38 9.38
C PRO A 5 0.51 2.07 8.72
N CYS A 6 1.39 1.47 7.91
CA CYS A 6 1.15 0.20 7.24
C CYS A 6 1.05 -0.97 8.24
N THR A 7 0.04 -1.83 8.11
CA THR A 7 -0.11 -3.07 8.91
C THR A 7 0.73 -4.25 8.39
N SER A 8 1.45 -4.06 7.27
CA SER A 8 2.24 -5.11 6.62
C SER A 8 1.45 -6.39 6.30
N CYS A 9 0.15 -6.26 5.99
CA CYS A 9 -0.73 -7.40 5.66
C CYS A 9 -0.50 -7.98 4.24
N GLY A 10 0.26 -7.29 3.38
CA GLY A 10 0.60 -7.75 2.04
C GLY A 10 -0.52 -7.62 0.98
N LEU A 11 -1.72 -7.17 1.35
CA LEU A 11 -2.87 -7.13 0.43
C LEU A 11 -2.69 -6.18 -0.76
N CYS A 12 -1.98 -5.05 -0.58
CA CYS A 12 -1.65 -4.19 -1.71
C CYS A 12 -0.75 -4.90 -2.73
N CYS A 13 0.14 -5.79 -2.27
CA CYS A 13 0.98 -6.60 -3.13
C CYS A 13 0.19 -7.72 -3.84
N GLN A 14 -1.00 -8.09 -3.36
CA GLN A 14 -1.88 -9.10 -3.99
C GLN A 14 -2.84 -8.49 -5.03
N ARG A 15 -2.81 -7.16 -5.20
CA ARG A 15 -3.74 -6.41 -6.04
C ARG A 15 -3.02 -5.45 -6.99
N ILE A 16 -1.79 -5.77 -7.37
CA ILE A 16 -0.96 -4.89 -8.21
C ILE A 16 -1.47 -4.79 -9.65
N SER A 17 -2.37 -5.68 -10.08
CA SER A 17 -3.05 -5.57 -11.37
C SER A 17 -3.84 -4.27 -11.55
N ALA A 18 -4.19 -3.59 -10.46
CA ALA A 18 -4.84 -2.28 -10.49
C ALA A 18 -3.87 -1.11 -10.73
N VAL A 19 -2.56 -1.37 -10.80
CA VAL A 19 -1.49 -0.37 -10.92
C VAL A 19 -0.66 -0.68 -12.17
N PRO A 20 -0.92 -0.03 -13.31
CA PRO A 20 -0.27 -0.35 -14.59
C PRO A 20 1.27 -0.33 -14.55
N GLU A 21 1.85 0.57 -13.76
CA GLU A 21 3.29 0.72 -13.56
C GLU A 21 3.93 -0.50 -12.89
N LEU A 22 3.13 -1.34 -12.22
CA LEU A 22 3.57 -2.56 -11.57
C LEU A 22 3.37 -3.82 -12.42
N SER A 23 2.93 -3.70 -13.67
CA SER A 23 2.69 -4.86 -14.57
C SER A 23 3.90 -5.79 -14.71
N GLY A 24 5.13 -5.25 -14.72
CA GLY A 24 6.36 -6.05 -14.75
C GLY A 24 6.67 -6.84 -13.47
N TYR A 25 5.93 -6.58 -12.38
CA TYR A 25 6.03 -7.30 -11.11
C TYR A 25 4.90 -8.32 -10.92
N ASP A 26 3.94 -8.42 -11.84
CA ASP A 26 2.82 -9.37 -11.75
C ASP A 26 3.29 -10.79 -12.08
N ARG A 27 3.02 -11.74 -11.17
CA ARG A 27 3.29 -13.17 -11.38
C ARG A 27 2.26 -13.85 -12.30
N GLY A 28 1.27 -13.12 -12.79
CA GLY A 28 0.21 -13.56 -13.70
C GLY A 28 -1.18 -13.70 -13.06
N ASP A 29 -1.32 -13.41 -11.77
CA ASP A 29 -2.58 -13.49 -11.01
C ASP A 29 -2.95 -12.18 -10.29
N GLY A 30 -2.26 -11.09 -10.60
CA GLY A 30 -2.41 -9.79 -9.94
C GLY A 30 -1.60 -9.66 -8.65
N THR A 31 -0.82 -10.67 -8.27
CA THR A 31 0.10 -10.62 -7.12
C THR A 31 1.53 -10.35 -7.54
N CYS A 32 2.21 -9.52 -6.75
CA CYS A 32 3.61 -9.20 -6.92
C CYS A 32 4.51 -10.44 -6.74
N ILE A 33 5.44 -10.64 -7.67
CA ILE A 33 6.47 -11.69 -7.64
C ILE A 33 7.34 -11.65 -6.37
N HIS A 34 7.46 -10.49 -5.72
CA HIS A 34 8.26 -10.31 -4.50
C HIS A 34 7.45 -10.51 -3.19
N LEU A 35 6.18 -10.93 -3.26
CA LEU A 35 5.40 -11.22 -2.06
C LEU A 35 5.74 -12.60 -1.51
N VAL A 36 6.36 -12.64 -0.32
CA VAL A 36 6.73 -13.85 0.42
C VAL A 36 6.24 -13.71 1.85
N ASP A 37 5.45 -14.67 2.35
CA ASP A 37 4.88 -14.66 3.71
C ASP A 37 4.25 -13.31 4.11
N HIS A 38 3.41 -12.76 3.22
CA HIS A 38 2.75 -11.44 3.35
C HIS A 38 3.68 -10.22 3.37
N ARG A 39 4.99 -10.41 3.19
CA ARG A 39 6.01 -9.35 3.19
C ARG A 39 6.66 -9.21 1.81
N CYS A 40 7.12 -8.00 1.52
CA CYS A 40 7.90 -7.75 0.32
C CYS A 40 9.35 -8.22 0.54
N SER A 41 9.87 -9.12 -0.29
CA SER A 41 11.25 -9.60 -0.19
C SER A 41 12.30 -8.54 -0.53
N ILE A 42 11.89 -7.45 -1.20
CA ILE A 42 12.72 -6.30 -1.56
C ILE A 42 12.25 -5.01 -0.87
N TYR A 43 11.79 -5.09 0.40
CA TYR A 43 11.07 -3.99 1.06
C TYR A 43 11.78 -2.62 0.98
N GLU A 44 13.10 -2.59 1.21
CA GLU A 44 13.93 -1.37 1.15
C GLU A 44 14.18 -0.88 -0.29
N GLU A 45 14.12 -1.78 -1.26
CA GLU A 45 14.36 -1.56 -2.69
C GLU A 45 13.07 -1.49 -3.51
N ARG A 46 11.91 -1.57 -2.86
CA ARG A 46 10.59 -1.58 -3.51
C ARG A 46 10.44 -0.40 -4.48
N PRO A 47 9.71 -0.55 -5.60
CA PRO A 47 9.48 0.55 -6.53
C PRO A 47 8.93 1.80 -5.83
N GLU A 48 9.25 2.98 -6.34
CA GLU A 48 8.82 4.26 -5.74
C GLU A 48 7.30 4.31 -5.52
N ILE A 49 6.51 3.82 -6.47
CA ILE A 49 5.04 3.77 -6.39
C ILE A 49 4.53 2.95 -5.19
N CYS A 50 5.32 1.99 -4.69
CA CYS A 50 5.01 1.21 -3.50
C CYS A 50 5.42 1.93 -2.19
N ARG A 51 6.08 3.09 -2.25
CA ARG A 51 6.59 3.86 -1.12
C ARG A 51 5.70 5.11 -0.90
N ILE A 52 4.67 4.97 -0.07
CA ILE A 52 3.68 6.05 0.17
C ILE A 52 4.35 7.37 0.58
N ASP A 53 5.24 7.36 1.58
CA ASP A 53 5.89 8.58 2.07
C ASP A 53 6.74 9.26 0.99
N HIS A 54 7.42 8.47 0.16
CA HIS A 54 8.24 8.96 -0.94
C HIS A 54 7.39 9.53 -2.08
N MET A 55 6.29 8.85 -2.45
CA MET A 55 5.35 9.36 -3.45
C MET A 55 4.69 10.66 -3.00
N PHE A 56 4.40 10.80 -1.70
CA PHE A 56 3.93 12.05 -1.16
C PHE A 56 4.93 13.18 -1.46
N GLU A 57 6.19 13.01 -1.06
CA GLU A 57 7.23 14.02 -1.21
C GLU A 57 7.50 14.36 -2.68
N LYS A 58 7.55 13.34 -3.54
CA LYS A 58 7.93 13.50 -4.95
C LYS A 58 6.81 14.04 -5.83
N ILE A 59 5.56 13.62 -5.61
CA ILE A 59 4.46 13.82 -6.57
C ILE A 59 3.26 14.57 -5.96
N TYR A 60 2.92 14.31 -4.70
CA TYR A 60 1.63 14.71 -4.14
C TYR A 60 1.69 15.84 -3.10
N ALA A 61 2.88 16.27 -2.67
CA ALA A 61 3.06 17.29 -1.64
C ALA A 61 2.51 18.67 -2.02
N THR A 62 2.37 18.97 -3.32
CA THR A 62 1.76 20.22 -3.81
C THR A 62 0.23 20.13 -3.95
N GLN A 63 -0.34 18.92 -3.92
CA GLN A 63 -1.76 18.64 -4.16
C GLN A 63 -2.50 18.30 -2.87
N PHE A 64 -1.82 17.69 -1.91
CA PHE A 64 -2.40 17.21 -0.66
C PHE A 64 -1.56 17.65 0.54
N SER A 65 -2.22 17.83 1.67
CA SER A 65 -1.50 17.74 2.95
C SER A 65 -1.12 16.28 3.23
N ARG A 66 -0.03 16.04 3.98
CA ARG A 66 0.40 14.68 4.33
C ARG A 66 -0.71 13.87 5.05
N PRO A 67 -1.45 14.44 6.03
CA PRO A 67 -2.56 13.72 6.67
C PRO A 67 -3.69 13.36 5.70
N GLN A 68 -4.01 14.26 4.76
CA GLN A 68 -5.03 13.97 3.74
C GLN A 68 -4.59 12.86 2.80
N PHE A 69 -3.33 12.90 2.33
CA PHE A 69 -2.79 11.85 1.47
C PHE A 69 -2.76 10.49 2.18
N TYR A 70 -2.36 10.45 3.45
CA TYR A 70 -2.39 9.21 4.24
C TYR A 70 -3.81 8.70 4.44
N LEU A 71 -4.77 9.60 4.72
CA LEU A 71 -6.16 9.20 4.89
C LEU A 71 -6.73 8.55 3.64
N GLU A 72 -6.46 9.08 2.44
CA GLU A 72 -6.91 8.45 1.18
C GLU A 72 -6.27 7.08 0.98
N ASN A 73 -4.96 6.92 1.24
CA ASN A 73 -4.29 5.62 1.17
C ASN A 73 -4.83 4.62 2.21
N LEU A 74 -5.16 5.09 3.42
CA LEU A 74 -5.74 4.24 4.48
C LEU A 74 -7.15 3.77 4.14
N LYS A 75 -7.97 4.57 3.45
CA LYS A 75 -9.28 4.13 2.96
C LYS A 75 -9.15 2.96 2.00
N VAL A 76 -8.21 3.03 1.05
CA VAL A 76 -7.93 1.92 0.12
C VAL A 76 -7.43 0.70 0.90
N CYS A 77 -6.47 0.88 1.82
CA CYS A 77 -5.97 -0.20 2.66
C CYS A 77 -7.10 -0.89 3.44
N LYS A 78 -8.01 -0.12 4.06
CA LYS A 78 -9.16 -0.65 4.79
C LYS A 78 -10.12 -1.42 3.88
N SER A 79 -10.42 -0.91 2.68
CA SER A 79 -11.27 -1.63 1.70
C SER A 79 -10.69 -3.00 1.38
N LEU A 80 -9.40 -3.07 1.07
CA LEU A 80 -8.71 -4.32 0.77
C LEU A 80 -8.77 -5.31 1.95
N GLN A 81 -8.59 -4.82 3.18
CA GLN A 81 -8.65 -5.67 4.37
C GLN A 81 -10.06 -6.19 4.65
N ILE A 82 -11.10 -5.39 4.42
CA ILE A 82 -12.50 -5.82 4.52
C ILE A 82 -12.81 -6.88 3.47
N GLU A 83 -12.43 -6.65 2.21
CA GLU A 83 -12.63 -7.59 1.11
C GLU A 83 -11.93 -8.93 1.34
N ALA A 84 -10.76 -8.90 1.98
CA ALA A 84 -10.01 -10.10 2.37
C ALA A 84 -10.54 -10.78 3.64
N GLY A 85 -11.54 -10.20 4.30
CA GLY A 85 -12.16 -10.76 5.51
C GLY A 85 -11.29 -10.67 6.76
N LEU A 86 -10.37 -9.69 6.86
CA LEU A 86 -9.58 -9.51 8.06
C LEU A 86 -10.47 -9.10 9.25
N PRO A 87 -10.26 -9.68 10.45
CA PRO A 87 -10.90 -9.23 11.67
C PRO A 87 -10.73 -7.73 11.90
N GLU A 88 -11.74 -7.06 12.46
CA GLU A 88 -11.76 -5.60 12.63
C GLU A 88 -10.57 -5.08 13.46
N ASP A 89 -10.10 -5.85 14.43
CA ASP A 89 -8.93 -5.54 15.26
C ASP A 89 -7.60 -5.59 14.50
N GLN A 90 -7.58 -6.20 13.31
CA GLN A 90 -6.43 -6.26 12.40
C GLN A 90 -6.54 -5.27 11.24
N GLN A 91 -7.67 -4.56 11.12
CA GLN A 91 -7.87 -3.54 10.09
C GLN A 91 -7.19 -2.23 10.48
N VAL A 92 -6.75 -1.46 9.48
CA VAL A 92 -6.24 -0.12 9.70
C VAL A 92 -7.34 0.78 10.27
N LYS A 93 -6.94 1.66 11.19
CA LYS A 93 -7.81 2.69 11.73
C LYS A 93 -7.75 3.92 10.82
N LEU A 94 -8.91 4.48 10.50
CA LEU A 94 -9.01 5.75 9.77
C LEU A 94 -8.97 6.91 10.77
N THR A 95 -7.87 7.03 11.52
CA THR A 95 -7.68 8.12 12.48
C THR A 95 -6.71 9.16 11.92
N ARG A 96 -6.98 10.44 12.20
CA ARG A 96 -6.11 11.58 11.87
C ARG A 96 -4.89 11.64 12.77
#